data_AF-A0A0F9LDE6-F1
#
_entry.id   AF-A0A0F9LDE6-F1
#
_cell.length_a   1.000
_cell.length_b   1.000
_cell.length_c   1.000
_cell.angle_alpha   90.00
_cell.angle_beta   90.00
_cell.angle_gamma   90.00
#
_symmetry.space_group_name_H-M   'P 1'
#
loop_
_entity.id
_entity.type
_entity.pdbx_description
1 polymer ?
#
loop_
_entity_poly.entity_id
_entity_poly.type
_entity_poly.pdbx_seq_one_letter_code
_entity_poly.pdbx_strand_id
1 'polypeptide(L)'
;LDAVDVSHWDEAKATAFMLADIRTPGMAIVDDQILVEALRAFDEPLDIPGFDEDFLKGLPGLVPDPPPESSAPPIDRAEELQEKWGTELGQIWQIESKANPGHYHRLICGDCRDMATVEAVTQGQLVNGIFTSPPYAMQRAKQYGGVEVEDYVLWWEKVQANMGYCLAEDGSFFVNIKPHCKDGQRVLYVFDLALSMVRRWGWRLVDELCWGRHGVPGKWPNRHRNSFEICYHFSVNKNIKFYPENNGYESDAIMVSSKLMGADNDQNNATYWNRNRNVKSGVALPDNVLNIPNSDIGNNQAAIFPLKLPAFFIRAYSDSLDIWLDPFAGSGTTAIAAENEGRLGMMIEQLPKYCAVILERFQAHTNIQPELIKW
;
A
#
# COMPACT_ATOMS: atom_id res chain seq x y z
N LEU A 1 42.42 1.32 -23.12
CA LEU A 1 41.10 1.97 -23.14
C LEU A 1 41.19 3.04 -24.18
N ASP A 2 40.56 2.80 -25.33
CA ASP A 2 40.43 3.81 -26.38
C ASP A 2 39.54 4.94 -25.86
N ALA A 3 39.92 6.19 -26.11
CA ALA A 3 39.13 7.33 -25.68
C ALA A 3 37.90 7.46 -26.58
N VAL A 4 36.71 7.47 -25.99
CA VAL A 4 35.46 7.77 -26.70
C VAL A 4 35.30 9.29 -26.76
N ASP A 5 35.23 9.85 -27.97
CA ASP A 5 34.96 11.27 -28.16
C ASP A 5 33.45 11.55 -28.02
N VAL A 6 33.09 12.22 -26.93
CA VAL A 6 31.70 12.55 -26.58
C VAL A 6 31.34 14.01 -26.86
N SER A 7 32.21 14.77 -27.53
CA SER A 7 32.04 16.22 -27.75
C SER A 7 30.82 16.59 -28.62
N HIS A 8 30.28 15.63 -29.36
CA HIS A 8 29.13 15.78 -30.26
C HIS A 8 27.83 15.25 -29.65
N TRP A 9 27.86 14.77 -28.41
CA TRP A 9 26.70 14.22 -27.72
C TRP A 9 25.89 15.32 -27.04
N ASP A 10 24.57 15.16 -27.06
CA ASP A 10 23.70 15.94 -26.20
C ASP A 10 23.84 15.50 -24.73
N GLU A 11 23.30 16.31 -23.83
CA GLU A 11 23.39 16.11 -22.38
C GLU A 11 22.80 14.75 -21.95
N ALA A 12 21.79 14.25 -22.67
CA ALA A 12 21.17 12.95 -22.41
C ALA A 12 22.10 11.78 -22.79
N LYS A 13 22.72 11.81 -23.98
CA LYS A 13 23.71 10.81 -24.42
C LYS A 13 24.94 10.78 -23.51
N ALA A 14 25.44 11.95 -23.11
CA ALA A 14 26.54 12.06 -22.16
C ALA A 14 26.20 11.47 -20.78
N THR A 15 24.97 11.72 -20.29
CA THR A 15 24.49 11.19 -19.00
C THR A 15 24.32 9.67 -19.04
N ALA A 16 23.73 9.12 -20.12
CA ALA A 16 23.54 7.68 -20.28
C ALA A 16 24.88 6.94 -20.32
N PHE A 17 25.88 7.46 -21.05
CA PHE A 17 27.21 6.88 -21.08
C PHE A 17 27.93 6.98 -19.73
N MET A 18 27.81 8.10 -19.01
CA MET A 18 28.37 8.22 -17.66
C MET A 18 27.75 7.20 -16.70
N LEU A 19 26.43 7.03 -16.73
CA LEU A 19 25.73 6.05 -15.89
C LEU A 19 26.13 4.60 -16.24
N ALA A 20 26.41 4.33 -17.51
CA ALA A 20 26.91 3.04 -17.98
C ALA A 20 28.36 2.78 -17.55
N ASP A 21 29.24 3.76 -17.74
CA ASP A 21 30.67 3.66 -17.42
C ASP A 21 30.89 3.51 -15.91
N ILE A 22 30.03 4.14 -15.10
CA ILE A 22 29.96 3.95 -13.64
C ILE A 22 29.68 2.47 -13.26
N ARG A 23 28.98 1.70 -14.10
CA ARG A 23 28.66 0.28 -13.85
C ARG A 23 29.82 -0.66 -14.24
N THR A 24 30.72 -0.23 -15.12
CA THR A 24 31.76 -1.08 -15.73
C THR A 24 32.81 -1.64 -14.75
N PRO A 25 33.10 -1.04 -13.58
CA PRO A 25 33.96 -1.67 -12.59
C PRO A 25 33.18 -2.14 -11.35
N GLY A 26 31.95 -2.68 -11.46
CA GLY A 26 31.31 -3.51 -10.41
C GLY A 26 31.22 -2.94 -8.99
N MET A 27 31.43 -1.63 -8.79
CA MET A 27 31.54 -0.98 -7.48
C MET A 27 30.47 0.10 -7.27
N ALA A 28 29.61 0.36 -8.25
CA ALA A 28 28.51 1.31 -8.12
C ALA A 28 27.16 0.63 -8.37
N ILE A 29 26.22 0.84 -7.44
CA ILE A 29 24.81 0.48 -7.59
C ILE A 29 24.20 1.55 -8.50
N VAL A 30 23.94 1.21 -9.76
CA VAL A 30 23.12 2.02 -10.66
C VAL A 30 21.70 1.49 -10.56
N ASP A 31 20.74 2.37 -10.26
CA ASP A 31 19.32 2.03 -10.23
C ASP A 31 18.87 1.69 -11.67
N ASP A 32 18.49 0.43 -11.89
CA ASP A 32 18.04 -0.05 -13.20
C ASP A 32 16.81 0.75 -13.71
N GLN A 33 16.01 1.36 -12.83
CA GLN A 33 14.88 2.22 -13.24
C GLN A 33 15.36 3.55 -13.83
N ILE A 34 16.38 4.18 -13.24
CA ILE A 34 16.96 5.43 -13.76
C ILE A 34 17.62 5.17 -15.11
N LEU A 35 18.28 4.01 -15.26
CA LEU A 35 18.87 3.59 -16.53
C LEU A 35 17.80 3.34 -17.60
N VAL A 36 16.71 2.66 -17.25
CA VAL A 36 15.58 2.40 -18.18
C VAL A 36 14.87 3.70 -18.58
N GLU A 37 14.67 4.65 -17.66
CA GLU A 37 14.11 5.97 -17.99
C GLU A 37 15.03 6.77 -18.91
N ALA A 38 16.34 6.77 -18.65
CA ALA A 38 17.31 7.42 -19.52
C ALA A 38 17.34 6.77 -20.91
N LEU A 39 17.26 5.45 -21.00
CA LEU A 39 17.24 4.70 -22.26
C LEU A 39 15.95 4.91 -23.07
N ARG A 40 14.80 5.07 -22.40
CA ARG A 40 13.51 5.34 -23.05
C ARG A 40 13.39 6.75 -23.64
N ALA A 41 14.26 7.68 -23.25
CA ALA A 41 14.29 9.04 -23.78
C ALA A 41 14.98 9.14 -25.16
N PHE A 42 15.50 8.03 -25.69
CA PHE A 42 16.09 7.96 -27.03
C PHE A 42 15.07 7.45 -28.05
N ASP A 43 14.86 8.21 -29.12
CA ASP A 43 14.03 7.81 -30.26
C ASP A 43 14.81 6.94 -31.29
N GLU A 44 16.13 6.81 -31.14
CA GLU A 44 17.00 6.02 -32.02
C GLU A 44 17.78 4.94 -31.26
N PRO A 45 18.16 3.82 -31.91
CA PRO A 45 18.96 2.77 -31.29
C PRO A 45 20.31 3.30 -30.79
N LEU A 46 20.66 3.00 -29.53
CA LEU A 46 21.98 3.27 -28.99
C LEU A 46 23.00 2.28 -29.58
N ASP A 47 23.85 2.75 -30.51
CA ASP A 47 25.01 1.98 -30.98
C ASP A 47 26.24 2.36 -30.14
N ILE A 48 26.23 1.95 -28.86
CA ILE A 48 27.33 2.18 -27.90
C ILE A 48 27.90 0.82 -27.48
N PRO A 49 29.24 0.64 -27.48
CA PRO A 49 29.86 -0.59 -26.98
C PRO A 49 29.42 -0.91 -25.55
N GLY A 50 28.84 -2.10 -25.33
CA GLY A 50 28.28 -2.53 -24.04
C GLY A 50 26.75 -2.43 -23.91
N PHE A 51 26.06 -1.90 -24.93
CA PHE A 51 24.59 -1.83 -25.03
C PHE A 51 24.05 -2.67 -26.20
N ASP A 52 24.48 -3.93 -26.28
CA ASP A 52 23.94 -4.83 -27.30
C ASP A 52 22.50 -5.26 -27.02
N GLU A 53 21.86 -5.87 -28.03
CA GLU A 53 20.47 -6.33 -27.92
C GLU A 53 20.24 -7.28 -26.74
N ASP A 54 21.25 -8.07 -26.35
CA ASP A 54 21.14 -9.02 -25.27
C ASP A 54 21.17 -8.33 -23.90
N PHE A 55 21.99 -7.29 -23.74
CA PHE A 55 21.97 -6.41 -22.56
C PHE A 55 20.63 -5.68 -22.40
N LEU A 56 20.12 -5.10 -23.49
CA LEU A 56 18.85 -4.37 -23.49
C LEU A 56 17.65 -5.27 -23.15
N LYS A 57 17.64 -6.52 -23.64
CA LYS A 57 16.61 -7.52 -23.28
C LYS A 57 16.71 -7.99 -21.83
N GLY A 58 17.90 -7.92 -21.22
CA GLY A 58 18.14 -8.27 -19.82
C GLY A 58 17.74 -7.20 -18.80
N LEU A 59 17.43 -5.98 -19.23
CA LEU A 59 17.02 -4.88 -18.34
C LEU A 59 15.52 -4.99 -17.95
N PRO A 60 15.19 -5.14 -16.66
CA PRO A 60 13.81 -5.19 -16.20
C PRO A 60 13.04 -3.92 -16.60
N GLY A 61 11.98 -4.08 -17.40
CA GLY A 61 11.10 -2.97 -17.80
C GLY A 61 11.47 -2.25 -19.10
N LEU A 62 12.50 -2.63 -19.86
CA LEU A 62 12.78 -2.01 -21.16
C LEU A 62 11.85 -2.53 -22.27
N VAL A 63 11.49 -3.81 -22.23
CA VAL A 63 10.41 -4.38 -23.05
C VAL A 63 9.10 -4.21 -22.27
N PRO A 64 8.09 -3.49 -22.78
CA PRO A 64 6.81 -3.42 -22.11
C PRO A 64 6.20 -4.83 -22.05
N ASP A 65 5.83 -5.28 -20.85
CA ASP A 65 4.84 -6.33 -20.75
C ASP A 65 3.59 -5.90 -21.55
N PRO A 66 2.89 -6.82 -22.24
CA PRO A 66 1.62 -6.48 -22.85
C PRO A 66 0.73 -5.86 -21.76
N PRO A 67 0.07 -4.72 -22.04
CA PRO A 67 -0.67 -4.02 -20.99
C PRO A 67 -1.74 -4.97 -20.45
N PRO A 68 -1.79 -5.23 -19.13
CA PRO A 68 -2.97 -5.84 -18.55
C PRO A 68 -4.17 -4.93 -18.85
N GLU A 69 -5.35 -5.51 -19.06
CA GLU A 69 -6.61 -4.76 -18.99
C GLU A 69 -6.55 -3.84 -17.76
N SER A 70 -6.70 -2.53 -17.98
CA SER A 70 -6.48 -1.45 -17.02
C SER A 70 -6.52 -1.88 -15.54
N SER A 71 -5.36 -1.91 -14.88
CA SER A 71 -5.26 -2.23 -13.44
C SER A 71 -5.98 -1.21 -12.53
N ALA A 72 -6.30 -0.04 -13.07
CA ALA A 72 -7.01 1.03 -12.38
C ALA A 72 -8.49 0.65 -12.15
N PRO A 73 -9.04 0.87 -10.95
CA PRO A 73 -10.47 0.70 -10.67
C PRO A 73 -11.35 1.56 -11.61
N PRO A 74 -12.46 1.02 -12.15
CA PRO A 74 -13.39 1.74 -13.02
C PRO A 74 -14.35 2.66 -12.22
N ILE A 75 -13.79 3.58 -11.42
CA ILE A 75 -14.54 4.48 -10.52
C ILE A 75 -15.41 5.49 -11.29
N ASP A 76 -14.97 5.88 -12.48
CA ASP A 76 -15.71 6.74 -13.40
C ASP A 76 -17.00 6.09 -13.93
N ARG A 77 -17.06 4.76 -13.96
CA ARG A 77 -18.24 3.97 -14.36
C ARG A 77 -19.10 3.50 -13.19
N ALA A 78 -18.90 4.04 -11.98
CA ALA A 78 -19.57 3.53 -10.78
C ALA A 78 -21.12 3.56 -10.87
N GLU A 79 -21.70 4.57 -11.53
CA GLU A 79 -23.16 4.66 -11.70
C GLU A 79 -23.70 3.61 -12.67
N GLU A 80 -23.05 3.44 -13.83
CA GLU A 80 -23.36 2.37 -14.80
C GLU A 80 -23.23 0.98 -14.16
N LEU A 81 -22.17 0.77 -13.37
CA LEU A 81 -21.97 -0.48 -12.65
C LEU A 81 -23.04 -0.69 -11.57
N GLN A 82 -23.50 0.35 -10.90
CA GLN A 82 -24.61 0.23 -9.95
C GLN A 82 -25.88 -0.28 -10.64
N GLU A 83 -26.20 0.25 -11.83
CA GLU A 83 -27.34 -0.22 -12.63
C GLU A 83 -27.17 -1.68 -13.06
N LYS A 84 -25.96 -2.09 -13.46
CA LYS A 84 -25.64 -3.48 -13.83
C LYS A 84 -25.82 -4.45 -12.65
N TRP A 85 -25.28 -4.10 -11.49
CA TRP A 85 -25.20 -5.00 -10.33
C TRP A 85 -26.41 -4.92 -9.41
N GLY A 86 -27.22 -3.85 -9.49
CA GLY A 86 -28.37 -3.64 -8.62
C GLY A 86 -27.98 -3.55 -7.14
N THR A 87 -26.82 -2.94 -6.86
CA THR A 87 -26.32 -2.82 -5.48
C THR A 87 -27.14 -1.82 -4.68
N GLU A 88 -27.49 -2.20 -3.46
CA GLU A 88 -28.30 -1.41 -2.53
C GLU A 88 -27.80 -1.56 -1.08
N LEU A 89 -28.11 -0.57 -0.25
CA LEU A 89 -27.77 -0.57 1.17
C LEU A 89 -28.38 -1.79 1.89
N GLY A 90 -27.60 -2.45 2.73
CA GLY A 90 -27.99 -3.64 3.49
C GLY A 90 -27.75 -4.96 2.75
N GLN A 91 -27.43 -4.94 1.46
CA GLN A 91 -27.09 -6.15 0.72
C GLN A 91 -25.72 -6.70 1.16
N ILE A 92 -25.62 -8.03 1.21
CA ILE A 92 -24.37 -8.74 1.42
C ILE A 92 -24.10 -9.63 0.22
N TRP A 93 -22.88 -9.55 -0.29
CA TRP A 93 -22.39 -10.35 -1.39
C TRP A 93 -21.27 -11.26 -0.90
N GLN A 94 -21.21 -12.47 -1.44
CA GLN A 94 -20.10 -13.38 -1.24
C GLN A 94 -19.43 -13.71 -2.57
N ILE A 95 -18.13 -13.95 -2.53
CA ILE A 95 -17.34 -14.35 -3.70
C ILE A 95 -16.44 -15.48 -3.21
N GLU A 96 -16.54 -16.67 -3.82
CA GLU A 96 -15.66 -17.79 -3.48
C GLU A 96 -14.20 -17.38 -3.74
N SER A 97 -13.29 -17.74 -2.83
CA SER A 97 -11.86 -17.51 -2.99
C SER A 97 -11.32 -18.50 -4.03
N LYS A 98 -10.65 -17.98 -5.07
CA LYS A 98 -9.96 -18.81 -6.05
C LYS A 98 -8.70 -19.41 -5.44
N ALA A 99 -8.03 -18.67 -4.55
CA ALA A 99 -6.88 -19.15 -3.81
C ALA A 99 -7.24 -20.24 -2.79
N ASN A 100 -8.46 -20.18 -2.23
CA ASN A 100 -8.94 -21.09 -1.19
C ASN A 100 -10.37 -21.60 -1.46
N PRO A 101 -10.53 -22.63 -2.32
CA PRO A 101 -11.85 -23.17 -2.64
C PRO A 101 -12.65 -23.58 -1.39
N GLY A 102 -13.95 -23.28 -1.39
CA GLY A 102 -14.84 -23.48 -0.23
C GLY A 102 -14.79 -22.38 0.85
N HIS A 103 -13.93 -21.37 0.69
CA HIS A 103 -13.92 -20.17 1.52
C HIS A 103 -14.37 -18.94 0.71
N TYR A 104 -14.82 -17.88 1.39
CA TYR A 104 -15.46 -16.75 0.74
C TYR A 104 -14.90 -15.40 1.21
N HIS A 105 -14.71 -14.50 0.25
CA HIS A 105 -14.68 -13.06 0.52
C HIS A 105 -16.11 -12.56 0.68
N ARG A 106 -16.30 -11.50 1.47
CA ARG A 106 -17.63 -10.92 1.69
C ARG A 106 -17.60 -9.41 1.60
N LEU A 107 -18.63 -8.85 0.97
CA LEU A 107 -18.86 -7.42 0.82
C LEU A 107 -20.23 -7.09 1.40
N ILE A 108 -20.31 -6.12 2.29
CA ILE A 108 -21.59 -5.53 2.72
C ILE A 108 -21.67 -4.08 2.26
N CYS A 109 -22.82 -3.72 1.67
CA CYS A 109 -23.15 -2.32 1.44
C CYS A 109 -23.69 -1.74 2.75
N GLY A 110 -22.87 -1.04 3.53
CA GLY A 110 -23.23 -0.66 4.90
C GLY A 110 -22.31 0.35 5.55
N ASP A 111 -22.65 0.74 6.77
CA ASP A 111 -21.88 1.70 7.58
C ASP A 111 -21.05 0.97 8.62
N CYS A 112 -19.72 1.06 8.56
CA CYS A 112 -18.81 0.37 9.48
C CYS A 112 -18.95 0.86 10.94
N ARG A 113 -19.62 1.99 11.19
CA ARG A 113 -19.95 2.49 12.52
C ARG A 113 -21.12 1.74 13.16
N ASP A 114 -21.87 0.95 12.38
CA ASP A 114 -22.88 0.02 12.88
C ASP A 114 -22.26 -1.36 13.14
N MET A 115 -22.34 -1.83 14.38
CA MET A 115 -21.78 -3.12 14.76
C MET A 115 -22.46 -4.27 14.02
N ALA A 116 -23.77 -4.17 13.75
CA ALA A 116 -24.49 -5.21 13.01
C ALA A 116 -23.94 -5.37 11.58
N THR A 117 -23.47 -4.30 10.95
CA THR A 117 -22.80 -4.34 9.65
C THR A 117 -21.47 -5.12 9.74
N VAL A 118 -20.69 -4.88 10.79
CA VAL A 118 -19.41 -5.57 11.03
C VAL A 118 -19.63 -7.05 11.33
N GLU A 119 -20.57 -7.40 12.21
CA GLU A 119 -20.91 -8.80 12.49
C GLU A 119 -21.45 -9.52 11.25
N ALA A 120 -22.26 -8.83 10.45
CA ALA A 120 -22.86 -9.40 9.25
C ALA A 120 -21.81 -9.77 8.21
N VAL A 121 -20.79 -8.92 7.95
CA VAL A 121 -19.74 -9.22 6.98
C VAL A 121 -18.72 -10.22 7.49
N THR A 122 -18.37 -10.15 8.79
CA THR A 122 -17.39 -11.06 9.42
C THR A 122 -18.00 -12.39 9.85
N GLN A 123 -19.33 -12.54 9.78
CA GLN A 123 -20.02 -13.73 10.30
C GLN A 123 -19.76 -13.97 11.79
N GLY A 124 -19.46 -12.89 12.53
CA GLY A 124 -19.06 -12.94 13.95
C GLY A 124 -17.65 -13.47 14.20
N GLN A 125 -16.86 -13.75 13.14
CA GLN A 125 -15.47 -14.16 13.28
C GLN A 125 -14.58 -12.95 13.61
N LEU A 126 -13.52 -13.19 14.38
CA LEU A 126 -12.47 -12.20 14.57
C LEU A 126 -11.62 -12.08 13.31
N VAL A 127 -11.18 -10.86 13.00
CA VAL A 127 -10.30 -10.55 11.86
C VAL A 127 -8.86 -10.44 12.33
N ASN A 128 -7.92 -10.94 11.55
CA ASN A 128 -6.50 -10.98 11.91
C ASN A 128 -5.76 -9.70 11.50
N GLY A 129 -6.25 -9.05 10.45
CA GLY A 129 -5.69 -7.80 9.95
C GLY A 129 -6.77 -6.84 9.50
N ILE A 130 -6.52 -5.55 9.66
CA ILE A 130 -7.34 -4.50 9.09
C ILE A 130 -6.40 -3.55 8.37
N PHE A 131 -6.60 -3.32 7.07
CA PHE A 131 -5.87 -2.29 6.32
C PHE A 131 -6.88 -1.36 5.66
N THR A 132 -6.75 -0.06 5.90
CA THR A 132 -7.73 0.90 5.38
C THR A 132 -7.15 2.28 5.13
N SER A 133 -7.86 3.05 4.30
CA SER A 133 -7.61 4.46 4.03
C SER A 133 -8.93 5.23 4.15
N PRO A 134 -9.24 5.82 5.32
CA PRO A 134 -10.54 6.42 5.54
C PRO A 134 -10.82 7.65 4.69
N PRO A 135 -12.09 8.12 4.64
CA PRO A 135 -12.38 9.45 4.13
C PRO A 135 -11.63 10.49 4.98
N TYR A 136 -10.85 11.34 4.33
CA TYR A 136 -10.10 12.41 4.99
C TYR A 136 -11.06 13.57 5.31
N ALA A 137 -10.90 14.21 6.47
CA ALA A 137 -11.78 15.28 6.92
C ALA A 137 -12.01 16.33 5.81
N MET A 138 -13.29 16.56 5.48
CA MET A 138 -13.81 17.40 4.41
C MET A 138 -13.27 17.18 2.98
N GLN A 139 -12.32 16.27 2.77
CA GLN A 139 -11.86 15.93 1.44
C GLN A 139 -12.92 15.09 0.74
N ARG A 140 -13.20 15.44 -0.52
CA ARG A 140 -14.18 14.73 -1.34
C ARG A 140 -15.57 14.64 -0.65
N ALA A 141 -15.95 15.67 0.10
CA ALA A 141 -17.26 15.74 0.76
C ALA A 141 -18.43 15.56 -0.23
N LYS A 142 -18.28 16.03 -1.47
CA LYS A 142 -19.26 15.79 -2.55
C LYS A 142 -19.43 14.31 -2.93
N GLN A 143 -18.44 13.47 -2.66
CA GLN A 143 -18.45 12.04 -2.96
C GLN A 143 -18.88 11.20 -1.75
N TYR A 144 -18.48 11.57 -0.53
CA TYR A 144 -18.63 10.74 0.68
C TYR A 144 -19.37 11.40 1.87
N GLY A 145 -19.95 12.59 1.70
CA GLY A 145 -20.72 13.27 2.77
C GLY A 145 -19.90 14.17 3.71
N GLY A 146 -18.57 14.01 3.78
CA GLY A 146 -17.66 14.88 4.52
C GLY A 146 -17.79 14.80 6.04
N VAL A 147 -16.65 14.85 6.74
CA VAL A 147 -16.60 14.95 8.21
C VAL A 147 -15.74 16.17 8.54
N GLU A 148 -16.27 17.05 9.38
CA GLU A 148 -15.55 18.25 9.82
C GLU A 148 -14.29 17.88 10.62
N VAL A 149 -13.27 18.73 10.55
CA VAL A 149 -11.95 18.47 11.17
C VAL A 149 -12.07 18.32 12.68
N GLU A 150 -12.90 19.15 13.30
CA GLU A 150 -13.14 19.22 14.74
C GLU A 150 -13.92 17.99 15.26
N ASP A 151 -14.79 17.42 14.43
CA ASP A 151 -15.61 16.27 14.78
C ASP A 151 -14.97 14.93 14.40
N TYR A 152 -13.89 14.95 13.62
CA TYR A 152 -13.32 13.74 13.02
C TYR A 152 -12.96 12.66 14.04
N VAL A 153 -12.37 13.06 15.16
CA VAL A 153 -11.95 12.12 16.20
C VAL A 153 -13.16 11.50 16.91
N LEU A 154 -14.22 12.29 17.18
CA LEU A 154 -15.47 11.78 17.78
C LEU A 154 -16.22 10.88 16.80
N TRP A 155 -16.26 11.25 15.52
CA TRP A 155 -16.83 10.43 14.46
C TRP A 155 -16.13 9.05 14.38
N TRP A 156 -14.81 9.02 14.58
CA TRP A 156 -14.02 7.79 14.57
C TRP A 156 -14.26 6.89 15.79
N GLU A 157 -14.79 7.39 16.91
CA GLU A 157 -14.98 6.59 18.13
C GLU A 157 -15.79 5.32 17.89
N LYS A 158 -16.84 5.39 17.05
CA LYS A 158 -17.61 4.19 16.66
C LYS A 158 -16.84 3.25 15.75
N VAL A 159 -16.02 3.80 14.84
CA VAL A 159 -15.18 2.99 13.93
C VAL A 159 -14.19 2.19 14.76
N GLN A 160 -13.40 2.85 15.61
CA GLN A 160 -12.41 2.16 16.42
C GLN A 160 -13.02 1.24 17.49
N ALA A 161 -14.22 1.54 18.01
CA ALA A 161 -14.95 0.59 18.86
C ALA A 161 -15.19 -0.74 18.16
N ASN A 162 -15.77 -0.69 16.96
CA ASN A 162 -16.14 -1.88 16.21
C ASN A 162 -14.90 -2.61 15.69
N MET A 163 -13.90 -1.88 15.20
CA MET A 163 -12.63 -2.48 14.75
C MET A 163 -11.88 -3.15 15.90
N GLY A 164 -11.85 -2.51 17.09
CA GLY A 164 -11.26 -3.12 18.28
C GLY A 164 -12.01 -4.35 18.77
N TYR A 165 -13.33 -4.37 18.62
CA TYR A 165 -14.16 -5.52 19.00
C TYR A 165 -13.94 -6.72 18.07
N CYS A 166 -13.83 -6.50 16.76
CA CYS A 166 -13.67 -7.60 15.81
C CYS A 166 -12.21 -8.00 15.55
N LEU A 167 -11.21 -7.25 16.01
CA LEU A 167 -9.81 -7.60 15.82
C LEU A 167 -9.39 -8.76 16.74
N ALA A 168 -8.67 -9.73 16.19
CA ALA A 168 -8.05 -10.82 16.93
C ALA A 168 -7.03 -10.31 17.97
N GLU A 169 -6.79 -11.09 19.02
CA GLU A 169 -5.89 -10.70 20.12
C GLU A 169 -4.47 -10.38 19.62
N ASP A 170 -3.99 -11.13 18.64
CA ASP A 170 -2.69 -11.00 17.96
C ASP A 170 -2.76 -10.23 16.63
N GLY A 171 -3.90 -9.58 16.36
CA GLY A 171 -4.17 -8.88 15.11
C GLY A 171 -3.58 -7.48 15.04
N SER A 172 -3.47 -6.96 13.81
CA SER A 172 -2.92 -5.63 13.51
C SER A 172 -3.89 -4.75 12.73
N PHE A 173 -3.91 -3.46 13.06
CA PHE A 173 -4.73 -2.46 12.39
C PHE A 173 -3.88 -1.35 11.77
N PHE A 174 -4.00 -1.20 10.45
CA PHE A 174 -3.24 -0.25 9.66
C PHE A 174 -4.15 0.84 9.10
N VAL A 175 -3.81 2.10 9.39
CA VAL A 175 -4.55 3.28 8.93
C VAL A 175 -3.64 4.13 8.05
N ASN A 176 -3.87 4.10 6.74
CA ASN A 176 -3.21 4.99 5.79
C ASN A 176 -3.90 6.36 5.81
N ILE A 177 -3.29 7.33 6.50
CA ILE A 177 -3.84 8.68 6.62
C ILE A 177 -2.75 9.73 6.76
N LYS A 178 -2.93 10.89 6.13
CA LYS A 178 -1.97 12.00 6.18
C LYS A 178 -2.66 13.35 6.39
N PRO A 179 -2.17 14.19 7.33
CA PRO A 179 -2.71 15.52 7.49
C PRO A 179 -2.45 16.39 6.26
N HIS A 180 -3.52 16.99 5.75
CA HIS A 180 -3.45 17.93 4.65
C HIS A 180 -2.93 19.30 5.13
N CYS A 181 -2.63 20.18 4.17
CA CYS A 181 -2.17 21.53 4.48
C CYS A 181 -3.29 22.52 4.23
N LYS A 182 -3.59 23.37 5.20
CA LYS A 182 -4.53 24.49 5.11
C LYS A 182 -3.82 25.74 5.62
N ASP A 183 -3.85 26.83 4.85
CA ASP A 183 -3.21 28.11 5.19
C ASP A 183 -1.72 28.00 5.59
N GLY A 184 -1.01 27.07 4.95
CA GLY A 184 0.42 26.84 5.19
C GLY A 184 0.74 25.97 6.41
N GLN A 185 -0.27 25.50 7.14
CA GLN A 185 -0.13 24.64 8.30
C GLN A 185 -0.70 23.24 8.03
N ARG A 186 -0.10 22.20 8.64
CA ARG A 186 -0.72 20.88 8.69
C ARG A 186 -1.89 20.88 9.66
N VAL A 187 -3.06 20.47 9.20
CA VAL A 187 -4.20 20.25 10.09
C VAL A 187 -3.87 19.16 11.10
N LEU A 188 -4.34 19.29 12.34
CA LEU A 188 -3.85 18.47 13.44
C LEU A 188 -4.67 17.20 13.71
N TYR A 189 -5.87 17.07 13.13
CA TYR A 189 -6.81 15.99 13.46
C TYR A 189 -6.26 14.57 13.29
N VAL A 190 -5.30 14.36 12.39
CA VAL A 190 -4.65 13.04 12.21
C VAL A 190 -3.76 12.70 13.41
N PHE A 191 -3.05 13.68 13.95
CA PHE A 191 -2.27 13.50 15.18
C PHE A 191 -3.19 13.31 16.37
N ASP A 192 -4.27 14.08 16.45
CA ASP A 192 -5.27 13.95 17.53
C ASP A 192 -5.94 12.56 17.50
N LEU A 193 -6.19 12.01 16.30
CA LEU A 193 -6.69 10.66 16.13
C LEU A 193 -5.71 9.60 16.65
N ALA A 194 -4.43 9.66 16.24
CA ALA A 194 -3.42 8.71 16.71
C ALA A 194 -3.23 8.79 18.23
N LEU A 195 -3.19 10.01 18.79
CA LEU A 195 -3.12 10.24 20.24
C LEU A 195 -4.37 9.71 20.96
N SER A 196 -5.55 9.85 20.36
CA SER A 196 -6.79 9.31 20.90
C SER A 196 -6.75 7.78 21.01
N MET A 197 -6.35 7.08 19.95
CA MET A 197 -6.26 5.62 19.95
C MET A 197 -5.35 5.11 21.07
N VAL A 198 -4.22 5.77 21.30
CA VAL A 198 -3.29 5.37 22.37
C VAL A 198 -3.80 5.80 23.74
N ARG A 199 -4.02 7.10 23.95
CA ARG A 199 -4.24 7.67 25.29
C ARG A 199 -5.64 7.46 25.84
N ARG A 200 -6.65 7.38 24.97
CA ARG A 200 -8.06 7.21 25.39
C ARG A 200 -8.53 5.78 25.25
N TRP A 201 -8.10 5.08 24.20
CA TRP A 201 -8.56 3.72 23.90
C TRP A 201 -7.58 2.62 24.33
N GLY A 202 -6.40 2.99 24.82
CA GLY A 202 -5.44 2.04 25.36
C GLY A 202 -4.77 1.16 24.31
N TRP A 203 -4.90 1.49 23.02
CA TRP A 203 -4.21 0.77 21.96
C TRP A 203 -2.72 1.09 21.98
N ARG A 204 -1.94 0.25 21.29
CA ARG A 204 -0.52 0.48 21.05
C ARG A 204 -0.35 1.06 19.66
N LEU A 205 0.36 2.18 19.55
CA LEU A 205 0.98 2.59 18.29
C LEU A 205 2.30 1.82 18.19
N VAL A 206 2.35 0.84 17.29
CA VAL A 206 3.47 -0.10 17.16
C VAL A 206 4.55 0.48 16.26
N ASP A 207 4.17 1.03 15.10
CA ASP A 207 5.09 1.62 14.14
C ASP A 207 4.38 2.68 13.27
N GLU A 208 5.17 3.46 12.53
CA GLU A 208 4.75 4.38 11.49
C GLU A 208 5.48 4.02 10.19
N LEU A 209 4.76 3.50 9.20
CA LEU A 209 5.35 3.16 7.91
C LEU A 209 5.15 4.30 6.92
N CYS A 210 6.24 4.77 6.32
CA CYS A 210 6.24 5.84 5.34
C CYS A 210 6.10 5.26 3.94
N TRP A 211 4.90 5.32 3.37
CA TRP A 211 4.69 4.89 2.00
C TRP A 211 5.08 5.99 1.01
N GLY A 212 6.20 5.79 0.31
CA GLY A 212 6.69 6.68 -0.73
C GLY A 212 5.80 6.68 -1.97
N ARG A 213 5.48 7.87 -2.48
CA ARG A 213 4.68 8.06 -3.70
C ARG A 213 5.23 9.23 -4.53
N HIS A 214 4.97 9.20 -5.84
CA HIS A 214 5.31 10.33 -6.69
C HIS A 214 4.48 11.55 -6.29
N GLY A 215 5.18 12.63 -5.91
CA GLY A 215 4.56 13.90 -5.62
C GLY A 215 4.20 14.62 -6.93
N VAL A 216 3.03 15.25 -6.97
CA VAL A 216 2.64 16.10 -8.11
C VAL A 216 3.69 17.19 -8.31
N PRO A 217 4.26 17.36 -9.52
CA PRO A 217 5.17 18.46 -9.81
C PRO A 217 4.51 19.80 -9.51
N GLY A 218 5.18 20.67 -8.74
CA GLY A 218 4.62 21.95 -8.35
C GLY A 218 5.49 22.71 -7.36
N LYS A 219 5.15 23.98 -7.15
CA LYS A 219 5.79 24.88 -6.19
C LYS A 219 4.82 25.21 -5.07
N TRP A 220 5.27 25.08 -3.83
CA TRP A 220 4.56 25.56 -2.65
C TRP A 220 5.44 26.60 -1.95
N PRO A 221 4.87 27.73 -1.49
CA PRO A 221 5.66 28.86 -1.02
C PRO A 221 6.38 28.58 0.31
N ASN A 222 5.90 27.64 1.11
CA ASN A 222 6.34 27.45 2.50
C ASN A 222 6.50 25.97 2.91
N ARG A 223 6.51 25.04 1.96
CA ARG A 223 6.66 23.60 2.25
C ARG A 223 7.20 22.82 1.06
N HIS A 224 7.75 21.64 1.33
CA HIS A 224 8.09 20.69 0.27
C HIS A 224 6.84 20.05 -0.34
N ARG A 225 7.01 19.53 -1.56
CA ARG A 225 6.04 18.65 -2.21
C ARG A 225 5.74 17.44 -1.33
N ASN A 226 4.50 16.96 -1.36
CA ASN A 226 4.17 15.70 -0.68
C ASN A 226 4.57 14.54 -1.59
N SER A 227 5.44 13.65 -1.10
CA SER A 227 5.87 12.44 -1.82
C SER A 227 5.77 11.19 -0.94
N PHE A 228 4.91 11.23 0.07
CA PHE A 228 4.65 10.07 0.93
C PHE A 228 3.28 10.16 1.61
N GLU A 229 2.78 9.04 2.10
CA GLU A 229 1.69 8.89 3.08
C GLU A 229 2.17 8.05 4.27
N ILE A 230 1.46 8.14 5.40
CA ILE A 230 1.82 7.40 6.61
C ILE A 230 0.76 6.31 6.80
N CYS A 231 1.22 5.07 6.92
CA CYS A 231 0.44 3.94 7.41
C CYS A 231 0.76 3.76 8.89
N TYR A 232 -0.13 4.22 9.76
CA TYR A 232 0.00 4.00 11.20
C TYR A 232 -0.35 2.55 11.53
N HIS A 233 0.50 1.88 12.28
CA HIS A 233 0.27 0.51 12.75
C HIS A 233 -0.16 0.53 14.21
N PHE A 234 -1.38 0.07 14.47
CA PHE A 234 -1.92 -0.12 15.80
C PHE A 234 -2.15 -1.60 16.12
N SER A 235 -2.09 -1.92 17.41
CA SER A 235 -2.55 -3.20 17.95
C SER A 235 -3.27 -2.99 19.28
N VAL A 236 -4.15 -3.94 19.62
CA VAL A 236 -4.84 -3.95 20.92
C VAL A 236 -4.00 -4.60 22.02
N ASN A 237 -3.00 -5.43 21.65
CA ASN A 237 -2.11 -6.13 22.57
C ASN A 237 -0.64 -6.01 22.19
N LYS A 238 0.24 -6.39 23.12
CA LYS A 238 1.70 -6.38 22.93
C LYS A 238 2.16 -7.44 21.93
N ASN A 239 1.57 -8.63 21.98
CA ASN A 239 1.95 -9.73 21.11
C ASN A 239 1.09 -9.66 19.85
N ILE A 240 1.73 -9.69 18.69
CA ILE A 240 1.09 -9.64 17.38
C ILE A 240 1.71 -10.70 16.48
N LYS A 241 0.96 -11.17 15.48
CA LYS A 241 1.55 -11.91 14.36
C LYS A 241 2.50 -10.99 13.60
N PHE A 242 3.74 -11.42 13.39
CA PHE A 242 4.73 -10.62 12.68
C PHE A 242 5.80 -11.51 12.04
N TYR A 243 5.83 -11.51 10.70
CA TYR A 243 6.67 -12.30 9.82
C TYR A 243 7.35 -11.38 8.78
N PRO A 244 8.24 -10.46 9.21
CA PRO A 244 8.87 -9.48 8.32
C PRO A 244 9.69 -10.12 7.19
N GLU A 245 10.15 -11.36 7.38
CA GLU A 245 10.86 -12.16 6.39
C GLU A 245 10.03 -12.40 5.12
N ASN A 246 8.70 -12.39 5.20
CA ASN A 246 7.82 -12.56 4.04
C ASN A 246 7.86 -11.38 3.06
N ASN A 247 8.52 -10.28 3.45
CA ASN A 247 8.80 -9.13 2.60
C ASN A 247 10.30 -8.87 2.47
N GLY A 248 11.14 -9.80 2.91
CA GLY A 248 12.58 -9.65 2.85
C GLY A 248 13.15 -9.88 1.45
N TYR A 249 14.43 -9.56 1.30
CA TYR A 249 15.18 -9.77 0.06
C TYR A 249 16.57 -10.36 0.36
N GLU A 250 17.11 -11.13 -0.56
CA GLU A 250 18.45 -11.72 -0.39
C GLU A 250 19.52 -10.63 -0.36
N SER A 251 20.44 -10.73 0.60
CA SER A 251 21.55 -9.81 0.77
C SER A 251 22.76 -10.52 1.38
N ASP A 252 23.95 -10.26 0.84
CA ASP A 252 25.23 -10.74 1.38
C ASP A 252 25.75 -9.90 2.57
N ALA A 253 25.01 -8.86 2.96
CA ALA A 253 25.47 -7.82 3.87
C ALA A 253 24.61 -7.66 5.14
N ILE A 254 23.97 -8.74 5.63
CA ILE A 254 23.12 -8.69 6.83
C ILE A 254 23.99 -8.58 8.07
N MET A 255 23.74 -7.55 8.87
CA MET A 255 24.47 -7.32 10.11
C MET A 255 24.15 -8.39 11.16
N VAL A 256 25.16 -9.17 11.56
CA VAL A 256 25.05 -10.14 12.65
C VAL A 256 25.32 -9.42 13.96
N SER A 257 24.27 -8.98 14.67
CA SER A 257 24.39 -8.43 16.02
C SER A 257 23.46 -9.16 16.98
N SER A 258 24.03 -9.65 18.08
CA SER A 258 23.28 -10.21 19.21
C SER A 258 22.48 -9.16 19.99
N LYS A 259 22.69 -7.86 19.73
CA LYS A 259 22.04 -6.73 20.41
C LYS A 259 20.95 -6.02 19.58
N LEU A 260 20.73 -6.41 18.33
CA LEU A 260 19.65 -5.85 17.50
C LEU A 260 18.26 -6.42 17.85
N MET A 261 18.20 -7.38 18.78
CA MET A 261 16.98 -8.01 19.25
C MET A 261 16.50 -7.31 20.54
N GLY A 262 15.82 -6.17 20.44
CA GLY A 262 15.23 -5.53 21.63
C GLY A 262 14.70 -4.13 21.40
N ALA A 263 13.38 -3.96 21.54
CA ALA A 263 12.58 -2.75 21.32
C ALA A 263 12.73 -1.65 22.39
N ASP A 264 13.90 -1.52 23.03
CA ASP A 264 14.20 -0.38 23.90
C ASP A 264 15.37 0.37 23.28
N ASN A 265 15.08 1.46 22.56
CA ASN A 265 16.07 2.45 22.12
C ASN A 265 16.61 3.30 23.28
N ASP A 266 16.67 2.71 24.48
CA ASP A 266 17.16 3.38 25.66
C ASP A 266 18.65 3.03 25.85
N GLN A 267 19.45 4.09 25.74
CA GLN A 267 20.87 4.21 26.12
C GLN A 267 21.95 3.86 25.07
N ASN A 268 22.65 4.93 24.67
CA ASN A 268 23.98 4.97 24.03
C ASN A 268 24.10 4.48 22.56
N ASN A 269 23.64 5.31 21.64
CA ASN A 269 23.84 5.22 20.18
C ASN A 269 25.31 5.28 19.68
N ALA A 270 26.31 5.29 20.56
CA ALA A 270 27.72 5.34 20.18
C ALA A 270 28.24 4.04 19.54
N THR A 271 27.52 2.91 19.68
CA THR A 271 27.96 1.60 19.17
C THR A 271 27.48 1.23 17.77
N TYR A 272 26.55 1.97 17.16
CA TYR A 272 26.05 1.66 15.80
C TYR A 272 27.10 1.89 14.71
N TRP A 273 28.12 2.73 14.93
CA TRP A 273 29.16 3.07 13.95
C TRP A 273 30.42 2.20 14.04
N ASN A 274 30.37 1.05 14.73
CA ASN A 274 31.52 0.17 14.82
C ASN A 274 31.82 -0.47 13.44
N ARG A 275 32.98 -0.14 12.87
CA ARG A 275 33.37 -0.48 11.48
C ARG A 275 33.71 -1.96 11.27
N ASN A 276 33.90 -2.75 12.33
CA ASN A 276 34.06 -4.20 12.25
C ASN A 276 32.70 -4.89 12.35
N ARG A 277 31.91 -4.79 11.28
CA ARG A 277 30.60 -5.47 11.20
C ARG A 277 30.81 -6.88 10.66
N ASN A 278 30.52 -7.88 11.47
CA ASN A 278 30.32 -9.23 10.96
C ASN A 278 29.02 -9.22 10.15
N VAL A 279 29.13 -9.43 8.84
CA VAL A 279 28.00 -9.57 7.94
C VAL A 279 27.87 -11.02 7.49
N LYS A 280 26.66 -11.43 7.14
CA LYS A 280 26.38 -12.73 6.53
C LYS A 280 25.39 -12.58 5.38
N SER A 281 25.36 -13.57 4.51
CA SER A 281 24.29 -13.74 3.53
C SER A 281 23.00 -14.24 4.16
N GLY A 282 21.87 -13.81 3.61
CA GLY A 282 20.53 -14.31 3.91
C GLY A 282 19.44 -13.31 3.54
N VAL A 283 18.28 -13.42 4.20
CA VAL A 283 17.13 -12.54 3.99
C VAL A 283 17.24 -11.26 4.83
N ALA A 284 17.48 -10.13 4.17
CA ALA A 284 17.40 -8.80 4.76
C ALA A 284 15.93 -8.41 4.96
N LEU A 285 15.61 -7.92 6.15
CA LEU A 285 14.24 -7.49 6.50
C LEU A 285 13.92 -6.15 5.84
N PRO A 286 12.65 -5.90 5.48
CA PRO A 286 12.24 -4.64 4.89
C PRO A 286 12.38 -3.46 5.86
N ASP A 287 12.59 -2.27 5.32
CA ASP A 287 12.54 -1.01 6.06
C ASP A 287 11.09 -0.56 6.32
N ASN A 288 10.91 0.38 7.24
CA ASN A 288 9.63 1.07 7.45
C ASN A 288 9.40 2.25 6.47
N VAL A 289 10.25 2.41 5.45
CA VAL A 289 10.02 3.29 4.30
C VAL A 289 9.70 2.43 3.08
N LEU A 290 8.43 2.44 2.67
CA LEU A 290 7.91 1.57 1.62
C LEU A 290 7.97 2.27 0.26
N ASN A 291 8.89 1.84 -0.60
CA ASN A 291 9.02 2.34 -1.97
C ASN A 291 8.11 1.54 -2.92
N ILE A 292 6.80 1.79 -2.83
CA ILE A 292 5.78 1.10 -3.64
C ILE A 292 5.14 2.13 -4.58
N PRO A 293 5.52 2.19 -5.87
CA PRO A 293 4.96 3.17 -6.79
C PRO A 293 3.46 2.90 -7.03
N ASN A 294 2.70 3.97 -7.28
CA ASN A 294 1.35 3.84 -7.84
C ASN A 294 1.47 3.30 -9.27
N SER A 295 0.67 2.29 -9.62
CA SER A 295 0.78 1.58 -10.90
C SER A 295 0.36 2.39 -12.13
N ASP A 296 -0.12 3.63 -11.99
CA ASP A 296 -0.53 4.44 -13.14
C ASP A 296 -0.09 5.90 -12.97
N ILE A 297 0.97 6.29 -13.70
CA ILE A 297 1.45 7.68 -13.79
C ILE A 297 0.48 8.55 -14.62
N GLY A 298 -0.42 7.92 -15.42
CA GLY A 298 -1.31 8.60 -16.37
C GLY A 298 -2.72 8.94 -15.87
N ASN A 299 -3.23 8.25 -14.85
CA ASN A 299 -4.59 8.45 -14.35
C ASN A 299 -4.56 9.09 -12.96
N ASN A 300 -5.00 10.35 -12.89
CA ASN A 300 -5.00 11.23 -11.73
C ASN A 300 -6.03 10.81 -10.65
N GLN A 301 -6.20 9.50 -10.41
CA GLN A 301 -7.15 8.94 -9.45
C GLN A 301 -6.54 8.91 -8.05
N ALA A 302 -6.39 10.11 -7.46
CA ALA A 302 -5.58 10.40 -6.28
C ALA A 302 -6.02 9.78 -4.93
N ALA A 303 -6.83 8.71 -4.88
CA ALA A 303 -7.16 8.03 -3.61
C ALA A 303 -7.26 6.50 -3.66
N ILE A 304 -6.71 5.86 -4.69
CA ILE A 304 -6.57 4.40 -4.67
C ILE A 304 -5.11 4.10 -4.37
N PHE A 305 -4.87 3.36 -3.29
CA PHE A 305 -3.55 2.78 -3.03
C PHE A 305 -3.33 1.55 -3.92
N PRO A 306 -2.08 1.22 -4.28
CA PRO A 306 -1.76 0.10 -5.18
C PRO A 306 -1.90 -1.22 -4.43
N LEU A 307 -2.23 -2.31 -5.14
CA LEU A 307 -2.39 -3.66 -4.56
C LEU A 307 -1.18 -4.12 -3.72
N LYS A 308 0.03 -3.73 -4.13
CA LYS A 308 1.28 -4.09 -3.44
C LYS A 308 1.36 -3.52 -2.02
N LEU A 309 0.67 -2.42 -1.73
CA LEU A 309 0.68 -1.79 -0.41
C LEU A 309 -0.01 -2.66 0.65
N PRO A 310 -1.32 -2.98 0.57
CA PRO A 310 -1.95 -3.90 1.53
C PRO A 310 -1.30 -5.29 1.50
N ALA A 311 -0.84 -5.79 0.35
CA ALA A 311 -0.17 -7.09 0.25
C ALA A 311 1.10 -7.17 1.13
N PHE A 312 1.85 -6.08 1.26
CA PHE A 312 2.99 -6.00 2.19
C PHE A 312 2.56 -6.29 3.63
N PHE A 313 1.48 -5.67 4.09
CA PHE A 313 0.95 -5.88 5.44
C PHE A 313 0.34 -7.28 5.59
N ILE A 314 -0.38 -7.77 4.59
CA ILE A 314 -0.98 -9.11 4.61
C ILE A 314 0.08 -10.20 4.79
N ARG A 315 1.17 -10.14 4.04
CA ARG A 315 2.28 -11.09 4.16
C ARG A 315 2.97 -11.03 5.53
N ALA A 316 3.17 -9.84 6.08
CA ALA A 316 3.91 -9.67 7.33
C ALA A 316 3.07 -9.93 8.58
N TYR A 317 1.75 -9.77 8.56
CA TYR A 317 0.93 -9.74 9.78
C TYR A 317 -0.21 -10.77 9.77
N SER A 318 -0.09 -11.84 8.99
CA SER A 318 -1.11 -12.90 8.97
C SER A 318 -0.59 -14.24 8.48
N ASP A 319 -1.30 -15.30 8.83
CA ASP A 319 -1.12 -16.65 8.29
C ASP A 319 -2.00 -16.87 7.04
N SER A 320 -1.87 -18.02 6.39
CA SER A 320 -2.81 -18.44 5.33
C SER A 320 -4.23 -18.55 5.89
N LEU A 321 -5.25 -18.24 5.06
CA LEU A 321 -6.67 -18.22 5.43
C LEU A 321 -7.10 -17.22 6.51
N ASP A 322 -6.19 -16.45 7.09
CA ASP A 322 -6.54 -15.36 8.00
C ASP A 322 -7.46 -14.33 7.31
N ILE A 323 -8.28 -13.67 8.12
CA ILE A 323 -9.31 -12.75 7.65
C ILE A 323 -8.79 -11.31 7.72
N TRP A 324 -8.87 -10.60 6.60
CA TRP A 324 -8.52 -9.20 6.46
C TRP A 324 -9.75 -8.35 6.17
N LEU A 325 -9.97 -7.31 6.98
CA LEU A 325 -11.10 -6.40 6.83
C LEU A 325 -10.65 -5.03 6.32
N ASP A 326 -11.44 -4.46 5.41
CA ASP A 326 -11.38 -3.04 5.06
C ASP A 326 -12.74 -2.37 5.36
N PRO A 327 -12.84 -1.55 6.43
CA PRO A 327 -14.07 -0.86 6.80
C PRO A 327 -14.40 0.34 5.89
N PHE A 328 -13.49 0.72 4.99
CA PHE A 328 -13.67 1.78 4.01
C PHE A 328 -13.22 1.26 2.63
N ALA A 329 -13.83 0.17 2.19
CA ALA A 329 -13.31 -0.67 1.11
C ALA A 329 -13.11 0.08 -0.21
N GLY A 330 -13.92 1.10 -0.52
CA GLY A 330 -13.79 1.94 -1.70
C GLY A 330 -13.82 1.12 -2.98
N SER A 331 -12.64 0.82 -3.54
CA SER A 331 -12.51 0.01 -4.74
C SER A 331 -12.25 -1.49 -4.48
N GLY A 332 -12.06 -1.93 -3.24
CA GLY A 332 -11.85 -3.33 -2.86
C GLY A 332 -10.41 -3.82 -2.97
N THR A 333 -9.44 -2.91 -3.09
CA THR A 333 -8.02 -3.24 -3.28
C THR A 333 -7.47 -4.13 -2.17
N THR A 334 -7.83 -3.89 -0.91
CA THR A 334 -7.37 -4.70 0.23
C THR A 334 -7.81 -6.16 0.12
N ALA A 335 -9.06 -6.42 -0.30
CA ALA A 335 -9.57 -7.78 -0.44
C ALA A 335 -9.00 -8.52 -1.65
N ILE A 336 -8.75 -7.82 -2.76
CA ILE A 336 -8.05 -8.40 -3.92
C ILE A 336 -6.60 -8.74 -3.53
N ALA A 337 -5.94 -7.90 -2.75
CA ALA A 337 -4.62 -8.22 -2.21
C ALA A 337 -4.68 -9.43 -1.26
N ALA A 338 -5.70 -9.52 -0.40
CA ALA A 338 -5.89 -10.70 0.46
C ALA A 338 -6.04 -11.97 -0.37
N GLU A 339 -6.86 -11.95 -1.43
CA GLU A 339 -7.04 -13.08 -2.35
C GLU A 339 -5.71 -13.50 -3.01
N ASN A 340 -4.94 -12.54 -3.53
CA ASN A 340 -3.64 -12.82 -4.15
C ASN A 340 -2.64 -13.47 -3.18
N GLU A 341 -2.76 -13.15 -1.89
CA GLU A 341 -1.92 -13.69 -0.82
C GLU A 341 -2.54 -14.92 -0.16
N GLY A 342 -3.67 -15.46 -0.64
CA GLY A 342 -4.31 -16.65 -0.05
C GLY A 342 -4.97 -16.40 1.32
N ARG A 343 -5.41 -15.17 1.58
CA ARG A 343 -6.21 -14.75 2.76
C ARG A 343 -7.64 -14.43 2.35
N LEU A 344 -8.53 -14.29 3.33
CA LEU A 344 -9.93 -13.91 3.10
C LEU A 344 -10.13 -12.41 3.28
N GLY A 345 -10.96 -11.82 2.43
CA GLY A 345 -11.21 -10.38 2.38
C GLY A 345 -12.63 -10.03 2.77
N MET A 346 -12.79 -9.24 3.83
CA MET A 346 -14.06 -8.67 4.28
C MET A 346 -14.08 -7.18 3.94
N MET A 347 -15.18 -6.71 3.37
CA MET A 347 -15.28 -5.35 2.85
C MET A 347 -16.57 -4.70 3.32
N ILE A 348 -16.44 -3.48 3.85
CA ILE A 348 -17.58 -2.62 4.14
C ILE A 348 -17.43 -1.38 3.26
N GLU A 349 -18.45 -1.10 2.46
CA GLU A 349 -18.53 0.10 1.64
C GLU A 349 -19.93 0.69 1.76
N GLN A 350 -20.02 1.99 2.04
CA GLN A 350 -21.30 2.62 2.34
C GLN A 350 -22.08 2.99 1.08
N LEU A 351 -21.39 3.30 -0.01
CA LEU A 351 -21.99 3.78 -1.24
C LEU A 351 -22.25 2.60 -2.18
N PRO A 352 -23.51 2.30 -2.55
CA PRO A 352 -23.80 1.14 -3.38
C PRO A 352 -23.05 1.13 -4.72
N LYS A 353 -22.90 2.29 -5.37
CA LYS A 353 -22.09 2.42 -6.59
C LYS A 353 -20.65 1.94 -6.46
N TYR A 354 -20.02 2.09 -5.28
CA TYR A 354 -18.67 1.58 -5.03
C TYR A 354 -18.67 0.10 -4.67
N CYS A 355 -19.74 -0.41 -4.04
CA CYS A 355 -19.96 -1.85 -3.95
C CYS A 355 -19.99 -2.49 -5.36
N ALA A 356 -20.69 -1.88 -6.32
CA ALA A 356 -20.71 -2.39 -7.70
C ALA A 356 -19.32 -2.37 -8.36
N VAL A 357 -18.51 -1.34 -8.12
CA VAL A 357 -17.10 -1.30 -8.56
C VAL A 357 -16.31 -2.46 -7.96
N ILE A 358 -16.48 -2.75 -6.67
CA ILE A 358 -15.82 -3.88 -6.01
C ILE A 358 -16.22 -5.20 -6.69
N LEU A 359 -17.52 -5.43 -6.89
CA LEU A 359 -18.04 -6.65 -7.53
C LEU A 359 -17.48 -6.84 -8.94
N GLU A 360 -17.51 -5.78 -9.76
CA GLU A 360 -16.96 -5.81 -11.13
C GLU A 360 -15.47 -6.17 -11.13
N ARG A 361 -14.69 -5.49 -10.28
CA ARG A 361 -13.24 -5.71 -10.20
C ARG A 361 -12.91 -7.10 -9.71
N PHE A 362 -13.60 -7.58 -8.67
CA PHE A 362 -13.34 -8.91 -8.12
C PHE A 362 -13.72 -10.00 -9.10
N GLN A 363 -14.85 -9.86 -9.80
CA GLN A 363 -15.25 -10.77 -10.87
C GLN A 363 -14.22 -10.79 -11.99
N ALA A 364 -13.78 -9.62 -12.48
CA ALA A 364 -12.76 -9.55 -13.53
C ALA A 364 -11.42 -10.16 -13.10
N HIS A 365 -11.03 -9.95 -11.84
CA HIS A 365 -9.76 -10.44 -11.28
C HIS A 365 -9.74 -11.97 -11.08
N THR A 366 -10.83 -12.53 -10.56
CA THR A 366 -10.90 -13.95 -10.18
C THR A 366 -11.57 -14.84 -11.23
N ASN A 367 -12.38 -14.25 -12.11
CA ASN A 367 -13.35 -14.92 -12.98
C ASN A 367 -14.41 -15.73 -12.19
N ILE A 368 -14.66 -15.37 -10.93
CA ILE A 368 -15.70 -15.95 -10.07
C ILE A 368 -16.89 -15.00 -10.01
N GLN A 369 -18.09 -15.54 -10.19
CA GLN A 369 -19.33 -14.75 -10.13
C GLN A 369 -19.65 -14.42 -8.66
N PRO A 370 -19.76 -13.13 -8.29
CA PRO A 370 -20.29 -12.73 -6.99
C PRO A 370 -21.76 -13.12 -6.84
N GLU A 371 -22.11 -13.56 -5.64
CA GLU A 371 -23.46 -14.00 -5.28
C GLU A 371 -24.06 -13.10 -4.21
N LEU A 372 -25.25 -12.57 -4.46
CA LEU A 372 -26.05 -11.90 -3.45
C LEU A 372 -26.61 -12.94 -2.48
N ILE A 373 -26.37 -12.76 -1.19
CA ILE A 373 -26.87 -13.66 -0.15
C ILE A 373 -27.98 -13.00 0.67
N LYS A 374 -28.90 -13.83 1.18
CA LYS A 374 -29.90 -13.41 2.16
C LYS A 374 -29.28 -13.53 3.56
N TRP A 375 -29.29 -12.43 4.29
CA TRP A 375 -28.78 -12.32 5.67
C TRP A 375 -29.93 -12.09 6.64
#